data_AF-A0A1E9G0T9-F1
#
_entry.id   AF-A0A1E9G0T9-F1
#
_cell.length_a   1.000
_cell.length_b   1.000
_cell.length_c   1.000
_cell.angle_alpha   90.00
_cell.angle_beta   90.00
_cell.angle_gamma   90.00
#
_symmetry.space_group_name_H-M   'P 1'
#
loop_
_entity.id
_entity.type
_entity.pdbx_description
1 polymer ?
#
loop_
_entity_poly.entity_id
_entity_poly.type
_entity_poly.pdbx_seq_one_letter_code
_entity_poly.pdbx_strand_id
1 'polypeptide(L)'
;MNKSNDWYSFYEPYIKIKGIFDIDTIVENYIKQNYSKLIEKQFEQYKEQGRYTRAGDFIDKEIKAGLKNPDSYYLELKKGNRKDITDILSEFKKLPLIVDYIEDLKYFENREYNKASSYLRDTLELGAIFLNHPECCHYLLWIFSTTDDDSDKFIYGSKYLETIASFIKNEVEQFNFIDDRYYDISLECYKKFINIDDFLTKENILDLYIKTNYSKILKDEYKLYKEKYNSNQDTFMRDKDLYTGEDDGRFLFNSLTKRKKKLDIKLLKKFRELEILEENNNTSHSQNIEKLKHIRLALQMGALVFQKFPHLSTGIRNAMKNASIEGDGASYLKEFSRQLNIVAFKEMQEEDNIQAEVAQEKYYNDNMSNDEYDMAKLLGFDI
;
A
#
# COMPACT_ATOMS: atom_id res chain seq x y z
N MET A 1 14.01 25.13 14.06
CA MET A 1 12.90 25.10 13.08
C MET A 1 12.38 23.68 12.99
N ASN A 2 11.17 23.42 13.48
CA ASN A 2 10.52 22.12 13.32
C ASN A 2 10.23 21.90 11.83
N LYS A 3 11.06 21.09 11.16
CA LYS A 3 10.67 20.52 9.86
C LYS A 3 9.45 19.65 10.14
N SER A 4 8.26 20.18 9.83
CA SER A 4 7.06 19.37 9.63
C SER A 4 7.46 18.15 8.80
N ASN A 5 7.02 16.95 9.21
CA ASN A 5 7.34 15.70 8.51
C ASN A 5 6.92 15.81 7.03
N ASP A 6 7.86 16.19 6.17
CA ASP A 6 7.64 16.65 4.78
C ASP A 6 6.96 15.58 3.90
N TRP A 7 7.15 14.32 4.27
CA TRP A 7 6.52 13.17 3.64
C TRP A 7 5.00 13.12 3.89
N TYR A 8 4.49 13.60 5.03
CA TYR A 8 3.03 13.66 5.25
C TYR A 8 2.39 14.57 4.22
N SER A 9 2.92 15.79 4.03
CA SER A 9 2.42 16.72 3.01
C SER A 9 2.51 16.18 1.59
N PHE A 10 3.49 15.31 1.32
CA PHE A 10 3.68 14.70 0.01
C PHE A 10 2.56 13.70 -0.35
N TYR A 11 2.21 12.82 0.58
CA TYR A 11 1.18 11.79 0.36
C TYR A 11 -0.23 12.26 0.77
N GLU A 12 -0.39 13.15 1.76
CA GLU A 12 -1.70 13.58 2.32
C GLU A 12 -2.76 13.98 1.28
N PRO A 13 -2.41 14.64 0.15
CA PRO A 13 -3.39 14.94 -0.89
C PRO A 13 -3.99 13.70 -1.57
N TYR A 14 -3.34 12.55 -1.45
CA TYR A 14 -3.64 11.31 -2.17
C TYR A 14 -3.92 10.12 -1.26
N ILE A 15 -3.30 10.07 -0.09
CA ILE A 15 -3.43 9.02 0.93
C ILE A 15 -3.59 9.72 2.28
N LYS A 16 -4.68 9.44 2.99
CA LYS A 16 -4.88 9.99 4.33
C LYS A 16 -3.94 9.32 5.33
N ILE A 17 -2.77 9.93 5.56
CA ILE A 17 -1.77 9.38 6.49
C ILE A 17 -2.13 9.63 7.95
N LYS A 18 -2.81 10.75 8.23
CA LYS A 18 -3.35 11.03 9.56
C LYS A 18 -4.38 9.95 9.90
N GLY A 19 -4.05 9.09 10.87
CA GLY A 19 -4.90 7.99 11.30
C GLY A 19 -4.62 6.64 10.64
N ILE A 20 -3.54 6.45 9.88
CA ILE A 20 -3.14 5.10 9.40
C ILE A 20 -2.97 4.13 10.57
N PHE A 21 -2.48 4.64 11.69
CA PHE A 21 -2.25 3.88 12.92
C PHE A 21 -3.42 3.96 13.89
N ASP A 22 -4.56 4.53 13.44
CA ASP A 22 -5.79 4.55 14.18
C ASP A 22 -6.46 3.17 14.09
N ILE A 23 -6.67 2.54 15.24
CA ILE A 23 -7.28 1.22 15.35
C ILE A 23 -8.66 1.20 14.68
N ASP A 24 -9.45 2.27 14.80
CA ASP A 24 -10.76 2.32 14.16
C ASP A 24 -10.62 2.29 12.65
N THR A 25 -9.64 3.00 12.07
CA THR A 25 -9.39 2.98 10.62
C THR A 25 -8.96 1.60 10.13
N ILE A 26 -8.08 0.93 10.87
CA ILE A 26 -7.61 -0.43 10.55
C ILE A 26 -8.76 -1.43 10.59
N VAL A 27 -9.58 -1.37 11.64
CA VAL A 27 -10.74 -2.26 11.83
C VAL A 27 -11.75 -2.03 10.71
N GLU A 28 -12.01 -0.78 10.33
CA GLU A 28 -12.88 -0.49 9.19
C GLU A 28 -12.38 -1.07 7.88
N ASN A 29 -11.08 -0.95 7.60
CA ASN A 29 -10.47 -1.50 6.39
C ASN A 29 -10.54 -3.03 6.40
N TYR A 30 -10.23 -3.65 7.54
CA TYR A 30 -10.35 -5.10 7.74
C TYR A 30 -11.78 -5.58 7.45
N ILE A 31 -12.80 -4.91 7.99
CA ILE A 31 -14.20 -5.23 7.73
C ILE A 31 -14.54 -5.05 6.24
N LYS A 32 -14.22 -3.90 5.64
CA LYS A 32 -14.56 -3.60 4.22
C LYS A 32 -13.97 -4.62 3.25
N GLN A 33 -12.80 -5.18 3.55
CA GLN A 33 -12.15 -6.15 2.68
C GLN A 33 -12.62 -7.59 2.90
N ASN A 34 -13.11 -7.89 4.11
CA ASN A 34 -13.39 -9.27 4.51
C ASN A 34 -14.86 -9.52 4.90
N TYR A 35 -15.75 -8.52 4.77
CA TYR A 35 -17.12 -8.58 5.32
C TYR A 35 -17.88 -9.85 4.92
N SER A 36 -17.71 -10.36 3.69
CA SER A 36 -18.38 -11.57 3.22
C SER A 36 -17.93 -12.83 3.97
N LYS A 37 -16.64 -12.93 4.31
CA LYS A 37 -16.09 -14.02 5.12
C LYS A 37 -16.42 -13.83 6.59
N LEU A 38 -16.34 -12.59 7.09
CA LEU A 38 -16.61 -12.25 8.48
C LEU A 38 -18.07 -12.57 8.86
N ILE A 39 -19.02 -12.18 8.00
CA ILE A 39 -20.45 -12.43 8.24
C ILE A 39 -20.78 -13.93 8.22
N GLU A 40 -20.12 -14.70 7.35
CA GLU A 40 -20.28 -16.15 7.30
C GLU A 40 -19.71 -16.82 8.54
N LYS A 41 -18.47 -16.46 8.92
CA LYS A 41 -17.80 -17.01 10.11
C LYS A 41 -18.56 -16.71 11.39
N GLN A 42 -19.05 -15.47 11.56
CA GLN A 42 -19.84 -15.10 12.75
C GLN A 42 -21.15 -15.89 12.83
N PHE A 43 -21.83 -16.07 11.69
CA PHE A 43 -23.08 -16.79 11.65
C PHE A 43 -22.90 -18.26 12.04
N GLU A 44 -21.90 -18.96 11.49
CA GLU A 44 -21.63 -20.35 11.85
C GLU A 44 -21.24 -20.48 13.34
N GLN A 45 -20.44 -19.57 13.90
CA GLN A 45 -20.16 -19.55 15.34
C GLN A 45 -21.44 -19.43 16.18
N TYR A 46 -22.35 -18.52 15.82
CA TYR A 46 -23.62 -18.36 16.54
C TYR A 46 -24.57 -19.55 16.37
N LYS A 47 -24.51 -20.23 15.22
CA LYS A 47 -25.29 -21.43 14.96
C LYS A 47 -24.76 -22.62 15.76
N GLU A 48 -23.46 -22.80 15.86
CA GLU A 48 -22.82 -23.80 16.74
C GLU A 48 -23.17 -23.57 18.22
N GLN A 49 -23.25 -22.30 18.64
CA GLN A 49 -23.72 -21.91 19.97
C GLN A 49 -25.24 -22.03 20.16
N GLY A 50 -25.99 -22.42 19.13
CA GLY A 50 -27.46 -22.55 19.18
C GLY A 50 -28.22 -21.22 19.25
N ARG A 51 -27.56 -20.07 19.03
CA ARG A 51 -28.15 -18.72 19.14
C ARG A 51 -29.06 -18.38 17.95
N TYR A 52 -28.66 -18.80 16.74
CA TYR A 52 -29.43 -18.60 15.51
C TYR A 52 -29.41 -19.85 14.64
N THR A 53 -30.57 -20.30 14.18
CA THR A 53 -30.69 -21.43 13.23
C THR A 53 -30.84 -20.96 11.78
N ARG A 54 -31.36 -19.75 11.57
CA ARG A 54 -31.59 -19.13 10.25
C ARG A 54 -30.78 -17.86 10.09
N ALA A 55 -30.15 -17.71 8.92
CA ALA A 55 -29.30 -16.55 8.62
C ALA A 55 -30.08 -15.23 8.56
N GLY A 56 -31.33 -15.26 8.10
CA GLY A 56 -32.21 -14.09 8.13
C GLY A 56 -32.44 -13.53 9.53
N ASP A 57 -32.60 -14.39 10.55
CA ASP A 57 -32.79 -13.96 11.94
C ASP A 57 -31.54 -13.30 12.51
N PHE A 58 -30.36 -13.83 12.15
CA PHE A 58 -29.07 -13.23 12.48
C PHE A 58 -28.92 -11.84 11.84
N ILE A 59 -29.24 -11.70 10.54
CA ILE A 59 -29.17 -10.40 9.86
C ILE A 59 -30.11 -9.37 10.49
N ASP A 60 -31.38 -9.74 10.71
CA ASP A 60 -32.38 -8.79 11.20
C ASP A 60 -32.06 -8.31 12.63
N LYS A 61 -31.49 -9.19 13.47
CA LYS A 61 -31.18 -8.87 14.87
C LYS A 61 -29.81 -8.22 15.10
N GLU A 62 -28.78 -8.65 14.37
CA GLU A 62 -27.39 -8.26 14.67
C GLU A 62 -26.81 -7.27 13.64
N ILE A 63 -27.39 -7.14 12.45
CA ILE A 63 -26.79 -6.36 11.35
C ILE A 63 -27.69 -5.23 10.86
N LYS A 64 -28.93 -5.55 10.47
CA LYS A 64 -29.85 -4.59 9.86
C LYS A 64 -31.29 -5.03 9.99
N ALA A 65 -31.98 -4.41 10.94
CA ALA A 65 -33.39 -4.65 11.20
C ALA A 65 -34.31 -4.06 10.11
N GLY A 66 -35.51 -4.63 9.99
CA GLY A 66 -36.59 -4.07 9.16
C GLY A 66 -36.43 -4.34 7.66
N LEU A 67 -35.59 -5.31 7.29
CA LEU A 67 -35.44 -5.74 5.91
C LEU A 67 -36.65 -6.57 5.48
N LYS A 68 -37.14 -6.31 4.25
CA LYS A 68 -38.26 -7.08 3.66
C LYS A 68 -37.89 -8.57 3.44
N ASN A 69 -36.62 -8.86 3.20
CA ASN A 69 -36.11 -10.22 3.06
C ASN A 69 -34.66 -10.33 3.60
N PRO A 70 -34.49 -10.59 4.90
CA PRO A 70 -33.18 -10.69 5.55
C PRO A 70 -32.30 -11.83 5.01
N ASP A 71 -32.85 -12.99 4.66
CA ASP A 71 -32.05 -14.11 4.10
C ASP A 71 -31.47 -13.78 2.73
N SER A 72 -32.24 -13.10 1.87
CA SER A 72 -31.72 -12.63 0.59
C SER A 72 -30.57 -11.64 0.79
N TYR A 73 -30.69 -10.76 1.80
CA TYR A 73 -29.64 -9.82 2.15
C TYR A 73 -28.37 -10.52 2.65
N TYR A 74 -28.50 -11.55 3.48
CA TYR A 74 -27.39 -12.42 3.89
C TYR A 74 -26.66 -13.03 2.68
N LEU A 75 -27.42 -13.63 1.75
CA LEU A 75 -26.85 -14.24 0.55
C LEU A 75 -26.12 -13.22 -0.32
N GLU A 76 -26.63 -11.99 -0.41
CA GLU A 76 -25.95 -10.90 -1.13
C GLU A 76 -24.65 -10.46 -0.46
N LEU A 77 -24.63 -10.36 0.88
CA LEU A 77 -23.40 -10.06 1.63
C LEU A 77 -22.36 -11.18 1.46
N LYS A 78 -22.79 -12.43 1.57
CA LYS A 78 -21.94 -13.63 1.40
C LYS A 78 -21.30 -13.69 0.01
N LYS A 79 -22.01 -13.24 -1.04
CA LYS A 79 -21.46 -13.17 -2.41
C LYS A 79 -20.30 -12.19 -2.57
N GLY A 80 -20.11 -11.25 -1.65
CA GLY A 80 -18.96 -10.34 -1.67
C GLY A 80 -18.95 -9.34 -2.83
N ASN A 81 -20.13 -9.02 -3.40
CA ASN A 81 -20.28 -8.12 -4.55
C ASN A 81 -20.01 -6.64 -4.21
N ARG A 82 -18.81 -6.31 -3.70
CA ARG A 82 -18.33 -4.94 -3.31
C ARG A 82 -19.47 -4.00 -2.91
N LYS A 83 -20.36 -4.46 -2.02
CA LYS A 83 -21.48 -3.65 -1.57
C LYS A 83 -20.91 -2.51 -0.74
N ASP A 84 -21.52 -1.35 -0.89
CA ASP A 84 -21.33 -0.31 0.11
C ASP A 84 -21.94 -0.81 1.42
N ILE A 85 -21.09 -1.07 2.41
CA ILE A 85 -21.46 -1.55 3.75
C ILE A 85 -21.37 -0.42 4.78
N THR A 86 -21.19 0.83 4.34
CA THR A 86 -20.97 1.97 5.24
C THR A 86 -22.11 2.14 6.24
N ASP A 87 -23.34 1.79 5.83
CA ASP A 87 -24.55 1.87 6.66
C ASP A 87 -24.66 0.78 7.73
N ILE A 88 -23.89 -0.31 7.62
CA ILE A 88 -23.89 -1.44 8.57
C ILE A 88 -22.54 -1.65 9.27
N LEU A 89 -21.55 -0.79 8.98
CA LEU A 89 -20.19 -0.90 9.48
C LEU A 89 -20.13 -0.88 11.02
N SER A 90 -20.96 -0.05 11.66
CA SER A 90 -21.04 0.05 13.12
C SER A 90 -21.53 -1.23 13.77
N GLU A 91 -22.43 -1.96 13.11
CA GLU A 91 -22.96 -3.22 13.62
C GLU A 91 -21.94 -4.35 13.44
N PHE A 92 -21.21 -4.36 12.31
CA PHE A 92 -20.08 -5.26 12.13
C PHE A 92 -19.02 -5.10 13.24
N LYS A 93 -18.73 -3.87 13.67
CA LYS A 93 -17.78 -3.60 14.77
C LYS A 93 -18.20 -4.21 16.12
N LYS A 94 -19.50 -4.49 16.31
CA LYS A 94 -20.03 -5.10 17.55
C LYS A 94 -20.03 -6.62 17.52
N LEU A 95 -19.79 -7.24 16.37
CA LEU A 95 -19.74 -8.70 16.27
C LEU A 95 -18.57 -9.23 17.11
N PRO A 96 -18.76 -10.30 17.89
CA PRO A 96 -17.73 -10.85 18.78
C PRO A 96 -16.38 -11.02 18.11
N LEU A 97 -16.32 -11.61 16.90
CA LEU A 97 -15.05 -11.82 16.20
C LEU A 97 -14.32 -10.52 15.86
N ILE A 98 -15.03 -9.40 15.75
CA ILE A 98 -14.45 -8.07 15.52
C ILE A 98 -14.09 -7.40 16.83
N VAL A 99 -14.91 -7.58 17.87
CA VAL A 99 -14.58 -7.11 19.23
C VAL A 99 -13.27 -7.76 19.69
N ASP A 100 -13.14 -9.07 19.54
CA ASP A 100 -11.91 -9.82 19.85
C ASP A 100 -10.72 -9.24 19.05
N TYR A 101 -10.90 -9.02 17.74
CA TYR A 101 -9.87 -8.41 16.89
C TYR A 101 -9.49 -6.99 17.33
N ILE A 102 -10.45 -6.17 17.77
CA ILE A 102 -10.20 -4.84 18.31
C ILE A 102 -9.43 -4.94 19.63
N GLU A 103 -9.78 -5.89 20.50
CA GLU A 103 -9.09 -6.13 21.76
C GLU A 103 -7.64 -6.59 21.53
N ASP A 104 -7.41 -7.48 20.57
CA ASP A 104 -6.06 -7.91 20.13
C ASP A 104 -5.19 -6.73 19.65
N LEU A 105 -5.81 -5.72 19.02
CA LEU A 105 -5.12 -4.49 18.60
C LEU A 105 -4.92 -3.49 19.75
N LYS A 106 -5.83 -3.49 20.75
CA LYS A 106 -5.87 -2.50 21.84
C LYS A 106 -5.09 -2.90 23.09
N TYR A 107 -4.88 -4.18 23.33
CA TYR A 107 -4.05 -4.66 24.45
C TYR A 107 -2.67 -3.99 24.30
N PHE A 108 -2.46 -2.89 25.06
CA PHE A 108 -1.42 -1.86 24.92
C PHE A 108 -0.19 -2.32 24.12
N GLU A 109 0.18 -1.64 23.04
CA GLU A 109 1.49 -1.88 22.41
C GLU A 109 1.77 -3.35 22.05
N ASN A 110 0.87 -4.08 21.37
CA ASN A 110 1.29 -5.37 20.82
C ASN A 110 2.59 -5.14 20.04
N ARG A 111 3.73 -5.68 20.53
CA ARG A 111 5.07 -5.35 20.02
C ARG A 111 5.09 -5.52 18.52
N GLU A 112 4.36 -6.51 18.01
CA GLU A 112 4.23 -6.78 16.58
C GLU A 112 3.42 -5.71 15.84
N TYR A 113 2.31 -5.22 16.40
CA TYR A 113 1.55 -4.11 15.80
C TYR A 113 2.34 -2.81 15.83
N ASN A 114 2.96 -2.47 16.96
CA ASN A 114 3.79 -1.27 17.08
C ASN A 114 5.04 -1.36 16.19
N LYS A 115 5.66 -2.54 16.09
CA LYS A 115 6.76 -2.79 15.14
C LYS A 115 6.27 -2.68 13.71
N ALA A 116 5.17 -3.34 13.33
CA ALA A 116 4.62 -3.25 11.97
C ALA A 116 4.20 -1.82 11.61
N SER A 117 3.63 -1.08 12.55
CA SER A 117 3.31 0.34 12.43
C SER A 117 4.57 1.19 12.25
N SER A 118 5.60 0.95 13.06
CA SER A 118 6.91 1.63 12.95
C SER A 118 7.60 1.31 11.62
N TYR A 119 7.60 0.05 11.20
CA TYR A 119 8.18 -0.39 9.93
C TYR A 119 7.39 0.16 8.75
N LEU A 120 6.06 0.16 8.81
CA LEU A 120 5.20 0.79 7.80
C LEU A 120 5.49 2.29 7.69
N ARG A 121 5.64 2.98 8.83
CA ARG A 121 6.01 4.39 8.83
C ARG A 121 7.38 4.58 8.18
N ASP A 122 8.37 3.80 8.59
CA ASP A 122 9.72 3.86 8.05
C ASP A 122 9.74 3.54 6.56
N THR A 123 8.91 2.63 6.06
CA THR A 123 8.82 2.28 4.64
C THR A 123 8.10 3.34 3.81
N LEU A 124 7.08 4.01 4.37
CA LEU A 124 6.46 5.18 3.74
C LEU A 124 7.44 6.36 3.67
N GLU A 125 8.19 6.59 4.74
CA GLU A 125 9.28 7.59 4.80
C GLU A 125 10.41 7.25 3.83
N LEU A 126 10.80 5.97 3.76
CA LEU A 126 11.78 5.46 2.82
C LEU A 126 11.35 5.81 1.39
N GLY A 127 10.12 5.46 1.00
CA GLY A 127 9.58 5.80 -0.31
C GLY A 127 9.67 7.29 -0.64
N ALA A 128 9.43 8.18 0.34
CA ALA A 128 9.57 9.62 0.13
C ALA A 128 11.03 10.05 -0.10
N ILE A 129 12.00 9.41 0.55
CA ILE A 129 13.43 9.70 0.33
C ILE A 129 13.87 9.26 -1.06
N PHE A 130 13.34 8.14 -1.57
CA PHE A 130 13.56 7.70 -2.95
C PHE A 130 13.15 8.79 -3.96
N LEU A 131 12.12 9.56 -3.67
CA LEU A 131 11.64 10.62 -4.56
C LEU A 131 12.46 11.90 -4.54
N ASN A 132 13.39 12.06 -3.61
CA ASN A 132 14.41 13.10 -3.73
C ASN A 132 15.44 12.75 -4.80
N HIS A 133 15.50 11.47 -5.21
CA HIS A 133 16.33 10.96 -6.29
C HIS A 133 15.45 10.17 -7.28
N PRO A 134 14.46 10.83 -7.93
CA PRO A 134 13.51 10.16 -8.82
C PRO A 134 14.20 9.44 -9.97
N GLU A 135 15.36 9.95 -10.40
CA GLU A 135 16.21 9.31 -11.39
C GLU A 135 16.64 7.91 -10.93
N CYS A 136 16.92 7.72 -9.65
CA CYS A 136 17.37 6.46 -9.02
C CYS A 136 16.26 5.44 -8.75
N CYS A 137 14.98 5.83 -8.79
CA CYS A 137 13.87 5.00 -8.33
C CYS A 137 13.73 3.69 -9.12
N HIS A 138 13.69 3.76 -10.44
CA HIS A 138 13.49 2.59 -11.30
C HIS A 138 14.63 1.57 -11.13
N TYR A 139 15.88 2.06 -11.11
CA TYR A 139 17.06 1.24 -10.91
C TYR A 139 17.05 0.53 -9.55
N LEU A 140 16.76 1.27 -8.48
CA LEU A 140 16.75 0.70 -7.13
C LEU A 140 15.58 -0.27 -6.95
N LEU A 141 14.39 0.03 -7.49
CA LEU A 141 13.27 -0.91 -7.49
C LEU A 141 13.62 -2.21 -8.21
N TRP A 142 14.29 -2.12 -9.36
CA TRP A 142 14.78 -3.30 -10.08
C TRP A 142 15.71 -4.12 -9.20
N ILE A 143 16.83 -3.56 -8.72
CA ILE A 143 17.81 -4.25 -7.88
C ILE A 143 17.15 -4.93 -6.68
N PHE A 144 16.34 -4.18 -5.93
CA PHE A 144 15.68 -4.70 -4.73
C PHE A 144 14.65 -5.81 -5.05
N SER A 145 14.00 -5.72 -6.21
CA SER A 145 13.01 -6.73 -6.64
C SER A 145 13.66 -8.00 -7.17
N THR A 146 14.73 -7.91 -7.93
CA THR A 146 15.41 -9.03 -8.59
C THR A 146 16.48 -9.70 -7.73
N THR A 147 16.88 -9.08 -6.63
CA THR A 147 17.66 -9.76 -5.59
C THR A 147 16.75 -10.74 -4.88
N ASP A 148 16.86 -12.01 -5.26
CA ASP A 148 16.08 -13.10 -4.69
C ASP A 148 16.18 -13.10 -3.16
N ASP A 149 15.03 -13.13 -2.51
CA ASP A 149 14.90 -13.43 -1.08
C ASP A 149 14.89 -14.95 -0.93
N ASP A 150 16.05 -15.55 -1.18
CA ASP A 150 16.24 -16.98 -0.94
C ASP A 150 16.49 -17.17 0.55
N SER A 151 15.43 -17.33 1.34
CA SER A 151 15.51 -17.55 2.79
C SER A 151 16.38 -18.76 3.17
N ASP A 152 16.57 -19.72 2.25
CA ASP A 152 17.46 -20.87 2.45
C ASP A 152 18.94 -20.50 2.23
N LYS A 153 19.24 -19.41 1.49
CA LYS A 153 20.60 -18.85 1.28
C LYS A 153 20.92 -17.59 2.09
N PHE A 154 19.90 -16.83 2.48
CA PHE A 154 19.94 -15.55 3.21
C PHE A 154 19.18 -15.70 4.52
N ILE A 155 19.74 -16.51 5.42
CA ILE A 155 19.24 -16.68 6.80
C ILE A 155 19.23 -15.33 7.56
N TYR A 156 19.97 -14.35 7.05
CA TYR A 156 20.37 -13.11 7.71
C TYR A 156 20.18 -11.87 6.83
N GLY A 157 19.64 -10.82 7.43
CA GLY A 157 19.41 -9.52 6.80
C GLY A 157 20.71 -8.83 6.37
N SER A 158 21.82 -9.05 7.09
CA SER A 158 23.15 -8.54 6.70
C SER A 158 23.55 -8.98 5.29
N LYS A 159 23.46 -10.27 4.99
CA LYS A 159 23.87 -10.86 3.71
C LYS A 159 23.00 -10.37 2.54
N TYR A 160 21.72 -10.13 2.79
CA TYR A 160 20.84 -9.47 1.81
C TYR A 160 21.35 -8.06 1.49
N LEU A 161 21.64 -7.24 2.50
CA LEU A 161 22.14 -5.88 2.32
C LEU A 161 23.50 -5.85 1.61
N GLU A 162 24.42 -6.77 1.92
CA GLU A 162 25.71 -6.89 1.21
C GLU A 162 25.52 -7.22 -0.27
N THR A 163 24.56 -8.09 -0.57
CA THR A 163 24.24 -8.49 -1.95
C THR A 163 23.67 -7.32 -2.73
N ILE A 164 22.68 -6.62 -2.16
CA ILE A 164 22.13 -5.39 -2.74
C ILE A 164 23.23 -4.35 -2.96
N ALA A 165 24.07 -4.11 -1.95
CA ALA A 165 25.15 -3.15 -2.04
C ALA A 165 26.14 -3.51 -3.16
N SER A 166 26.47 -4.80 -3.29
CA SER A 166 27.35 -5.32 -4.34
C SER A 166 26.74 -5.15 -5.73
N PHE A 167 25.46 -5.46 -5.92
CA PHE A 167 24.79 -5.24 -7.21
C PHE A 167 24.72 -3.76 -7.57
N ILE A 168 24.36 -2.88 -6.63
CA ILE A 168 24.36 -1.44 -6.87
C ILE A 168 25.74 -0.97 -7.34
N LYS A 169 26.81 -1.43 -6.69
CA LYS A 169 28.19 -1.07 -7.05
C LYS A 169 28.59 -1.57 -8.44
N ASN A 170 28.26 -2.81 -8.75
CA ASN A 170 28.72 -3.48 -9.97
C ASN A 170 27.89 -3.12 -11.20
N GLU A 171 26.63 -2.74 -11.02
CA GLU A 171 25.68 -2.51 -12.10
C GLU A 171 25.25 -1.05 -12.24
N VAL A 172 25.90 -0.12 -11.53
CA VAL A 172 25.57 1.31 -11.57
C VAL A 172 25.59 1.91 -12.98
N GLU A 173 26.34 1.30 -13.92
CA GLU A 173 26.40 1.73 -15.31
C GLU A 173 25.12 1.40 -16.09
N GLN A 174 24.34 0.42 -15.64
CA GLN A 174 23.05 0.02 -16.23
C GLN A 174 21.90 0.95 -15.83
N PHE A 175 22.17 1.91 -14.94
CA PHE A 175 21.23 2.88 -14.38
C PHE A 175 20.26 3.51 -15.39
N ASN A 176 20.75 3.92 -16.56
CA ASN A 176 19.94 4.63 -17.57
C ASN A 176 19.07 3.71 -18.45
N PHE A 177 19.18 2.38 -18.32
CA PHE A 177 18.53 1.42 -19.22
C PHE A 177 17.33 0.70 -18.60
N ILE A 178 17.01 0.99 -17.33
CA ILE A 178 15.98 0.30 -16.57
C ILE A 178 14.66 1.07 -16.64
N ASP A 179 13.59 0.37 -17.03
CA ASP A 179 12.22 0.88 -17.02
C ASP A 179 11.29 0.05 -16.12
N ASP A 180 10.01 0.39 -16.11
CA ASP A 180 8.98 -0.22 -15.28
C ASP A 180 8.60 -1.65 -15.68
N ARG A 181 9.01 -2.14 -16.86
CA ARG A 181 8.74 -3.52 -17.30
C ARG A 181 9.57 -4.55 -16.55
N TYR A 182 10.65 -4.10 -15.89
CA TYR A 182 11.61 -4.97 -15.21
C TYR A 182 11.21 -5.34 -13.78
N TYR A 183 10.15 -4.76 -13.22
CA TYR A 183 9.69 -5.08 -11.87
C TYR A 183 8.17 -4.90 -11.70
N ASP A 184 7.51 -5.83 -11.01
CA ASP A 184 6.07 -5.78 -10.70
C ASP A 184 5.84 -5.98 -9.20
N ILE A 185 5.92 -4.88 -8.45
CA ILE A 185 5.78 -4.90 -6.99
C ILE A 185 4.33 -4.61 -6.60
N SER A 186 3.73 -5.57 -5.89
CA SER A 186 2.37 -5.46 -5.35
C SER A 186 2.34 -4.60 -4.08
N LEU A 187 1.34 -3.73 -3.97
CA LEU A 187 1.07 -2.93 -2.78
C LEU A 187 0.13 -3.61 -1.77
N GLU A 188 -0.28 -4.87 -2.01
CA GLU A 188 -1.25 -5.57 -1.17
C GLU A 188 -0.84 -5.66 0.31
N CYS A 189 0.46 -5.65 0.64
CA CYS A 189 0.92 -5.66 2.04
C CYS A 189 0.43 -4.45 2.86
N TYR A 190 0.14 -3.33 2.20
CA TYR A 190 -0.33 -2.12 2.84
C TYR A 190 -1.84 -2.09 3.07
N LYS A 191 -2.58 -2.99 2.42
CA LYS A 191 -4.04 -3.01 2.42
C LYS A 191 -4.66 -3.16 3.81
N LYS A 192 -3.97 -3.81 4.74
CA LYS A 192 -4.37 -3.91 6.16
C LYS A 192 -4.38 -2.53 6.86
N PHE A 193 -3.50 -1.63 6.45
CA PHE A 193 -3.19 -0.41 7.19
C PHE A 193 -3.72 0.84 6.49
N ILE A 194 -3.69 0.85 5.16
CA ILE A 194 -4.10 2.00 4.35
C ILE A 194 -5.11 1.61 3.30
N ASN A 195 -6.13 2.44 3.17
CA ASN A 195 -7.01 2.37 2.02
C ASN A 195 -6.29 3.00 0.82
N ILE A 196 -5.57 2.14 0.11
CA ILE A 196 -4.91 2.44 -1.15
C ILE A 196 -5.63 1.74 -2.31
N ASP A 197 -6.94 1.49 -2.22
CA ASP A 197 -7.70 0.78 -3.28
C ASP A 197 -7.44 1.37 -4.68
N ASP A 198 -7.25 2.68 -4.74
CA ASP A 198 -6.87 3.45 -5.93
C ASP A 198 -5.45 3.15 -6.46
N PHE A 199 -4.50 2.78 -5.60
CA PHE A 199 -3.13 2.40 -5.97
C PHE A 199 -2.87 0.88 -5.94
N LEU A 200 -3.73 0.09 -5.28
CA LEU A 200 -3.64 -1.38 -5.12
C LEU A 200 -3.91 -2.11 -6.42
N THR A 201 -4.90 -1.63 -7.16
CA THR A 201 -5.17 -2.22 -8.46
C THR A 201 -4.00 -1.87 -9.36
N LYS A 202 -3.53 -2.83 -10.16
CA LYS A 202 -2.59 -2.57 -11.26
C LYS A 202 -3.15 -1.60 -12.31
N GLU A 203 -4.25 -0.89 -12.02
CA GLU A 203 -4.77 0.18 -12.84
C GLU A 203 -3.68 1.20 -13.13
N ASN A 204 -3.68 1.64 -14.37
CA ASN A 204 -2.75 2.63 -14.87
C ASN A 204 -2.93 3.93 -14.05
N ILE A 205 -1.83 4.55 -13.58
CA ILE A 205 -1.87 5.84 -12.87
C ILE A 205 -2.62 6.90 -13.67
N LEU A 206 -2.52 6.86 -15.00
CA LEU A 206 -3.29 7.71 -15.90
C LEU A 206 -4.79 7.50 -15.74
N ASP A 207 -5.24 6.25 -15.66
CA ASP A 207 -6.67 5.92 -15.49
C ASP A 207 -7.20 6.39 -14.14
N LEU A 208 -6.42 6.17 -13.07
CA LEU A 208 -6.75 6.66 -11.75
C LEU A 208 -6.92 8.18 -11.77
N TYR A 209 -5.95 8.89 -12.35
CA TYR A 209 -6.00 10.34 -12.46
C TYR A 209 -7.23 10.80 -13.23
N ILE A 210 -7.52 10.16 -14.38
CA ILE A 210 -8.69 10.47 -15.21
C ILE A 210 -9.98 10.24 -14.43
N LYS A 211 -10.17 9.09 -13.79
CA LYS A 211 -11.41 8.77 -13.05
C LYS A 211 -11.70 9.76 -11.93
N THR A 212 -10.66 10.27 -11.27
CA THR A 212 -10.81 11.25 -10.18
C THR A 212 -11.02 12.67 -10.71
N ASN A 213 -10.52 12.98 -11.90
CA ASN A 213 -10.42 14.35 -12.43
C ASN A 213 -11.11 14.59 -13.78
N TYR A 214 -11.84 13.63 -14.35
CA TYR A 214 -12.41 13.71 -15.72
C TYR A 214 -13.22 14.98 -15.97
N SER A 215 -13.97 15.43 -14.97
CA SER A 215 -14.75 16.66 -15.06
C SER A 215 -13.89 17.91 -15.27
N LYS A 216 -12.68 17.97 -14.69
CA LYS A 216 -11.77 19.10 -14.82
C LYS A 216 -10.95 18.98 -16.11
N ILE A 217 -10.40 17.79 -16.37
CA ILE A 217 -9.71 17.43 -17.61
C ILE A 217 -10.54 17.85 -18.82
N LEU A 218 -11.82 17.47 -18.87
CA LEU A 218 -12.69 17.79 -20.00
C LEU A 218 -12.91 19.31 -20.20
N LYS A 219 -12.96 20.09 -19.12
CA LYS A 219 -13.11 21.56 -19.19
C LYS A 219 -11.83 22.22 -19.71
N ASP A 220 -10.70 21.78 -19.20
CA ASP A 220 -9.40 22.38 -19.50
C ASP A 220 -8.97 22.02 -20.94
N GLU A 221 -9.23 20.79 -21.40
CA GLU A 221 -9.05 20.39 -22.79
C GLU A 221 -9.98 21.19 -23.72
N TYR A 222 -11.26 21.35 -23.38
CA TYR A 222 -12.18 22.15 -24.19
C TYR A 222 -11.75 23.61 -24.27
N LYS A 223 -11.19 24.17 -23.19
CA LYS A 223 -10.68 25.54 -23.19
C LYS A 223 -9.54 25.70 -24.21
N LEU A 224 -8.56 24.80 -24.19
CA LEU A 224 -7.45 24.78 -25.15
C LEU A 224 -7.93 24.60 -26.59
N TYR A 225 -8.83 23.64 -26.80
CA TYR A 225 -9.42 23.39 -28.11
C TYR A 225 -10.20 24.61 -28.63
N LYS A 226 -10.98 25.28 -27.77
CA LYS A 226 -11.72 26.50 -28.14
C LYS A 226 -10.79 27.66 -28.49
N GLU A 227 -9.69 27.84 -27.76
CA GLU A 227 -8.69 28.87 -28.08
C GLU A 227 -8.05 28.63 -29.45
N LYS A 228 -7.84 27.37 -29.83
CA LYS A 228 -7.23 26.98 -31.12
C LYS A 228 -8.19 27.02 -32.31
N TYR A 229 -9.44 26.63 -32.13
CA TYR A 229 -10.39 26.40 -33.24
C TYR A 229 -11.67 27.25 -33.18
N ASN A 230 -11.85 28.11 -32.16
CA ASN A 230 -13.05 28.92 -31.92
C ASN A 230 -14.36 28.11 -32.07
N SER A 231 -14.42 26.96 -31.42
CA SER A 231 -15.45 25.94 -31.62
C SER A 231 -16.38 25.80 -30.40
N ASN A 232 -17.52 25.12 -30.58
CA ASN A 232 -18.51 24.87 -29.53
C ASN A 232 -18.33 23.48 -28.89
N GLN A 233 -19.05 23.22 -27.80
CA GLN A 233 -18.93 21.97 -27.03
C GLN A 233 -19.32 20.73 -27.84
N ASP A 234 -20.34 20.83 -28.71
CA ASP A 234 -20.84 19.69 -29.49
C ASP A 234 -19.82 19.27 -30.55
N THR A 235 -19.24 20.23 -31.26
CA THR A 235 -18.15 20.00 -32.21
C THR A 235 -16.92 19.43 -31.51
N PHE A 236 -16.52 19.99 -30.36
CA PHE A 236 -15.41 19.44 -29.57
C PHE A 236 -15.60 17.96 -29.20
N MET A 237 -16.80 17.60 -28.72
CA MET A 237 -17.09 16.23 -28.30
C MET A 237 -17.06 15.23 -29.48
N ARG A 238 -17.46 15.68 -30.68
CA ARG A 238 -17.34 14.90 -31.92
C ARG A 238 -15.89 14.76 -32.36
N ASP A 239 -15.16 15.86 -32.44
CA ASP A 239 -13.78 15.89 -32.97
C ASP A 239 -12.78 15.11 -32.10
N LYS A 240 -13.07 14.99 -30.79
CA LYS A 240 -12.28 14.16 -29.86
C LYS A 240 -12.80 12.73 -29.72
N ASP A 241 -13.74 12.31 -30.57
CA ASP A 241 -14.39 10.99 -30.53
C ASP A 241 -14.99 10.63 -29.16
N LEU A 242 -15.34 11.62 -28.34
CA LEU A 242 -15.96 11.42 -27.03
C LEU A 242 -17.45 11.09 -27.15
N TYR A 243 -17.98 11.12 -28.37
CA TYR A 243 -19.39 10.98 -28.68
C TYR A 243 -19.56 10.49 -30.13
N THR A 244 -20.37 9.45 -30.35
CA THR A 244 -20.51 8.76 -31.65
C THR A 244 -21.88 8.93 -32.32
N GLY A 245 -22.79 9.77 -31.80
CA GLY A 245 -24.06 10.06 -32.46
C GLY A 245 -25.25 9.21 -31.99
N GLU A 246 -26.10 9.78 -31.12
CA GLU A 246 -27.57 9.61 -30.96
C GLU A 246 -28.13 10.66 -29.93
N ASP A 247 -27.36 11.02 -28.89
CA ASP A 247 -27.69 12.02 -27.84
C ASP A 247 -27.12 13.45 -28.10
N ASP A 248 -27.51 14.52 -27.41
CA ASP A 248 -26.84 15.84 -27.56
C ASP A 248 -25.40 15.81 -26.97
N GLY A 249 -24.35 16.04 -27.79
CA GLY A 249 -22.95 16.07 -27.34
C GLY A 249 -22.69 17.15 -26.28
N ARG A 250 -23.43 18.26 -26.36
CA ARG A 250 -23.46 19.31 -25.32
C ARG A 250 -24.06 18.78 -24.02
N PHE A 251 -25.08 17.94 -24.08
CA PHE A 251 -25.67 17.31 -22.91
C PHE A 251 -24.69 16.34 -22.25
N LEU A 252 -23.96 15.52 -23.03
CA LEU A 252 -22.93 14.63 -22.51
C LEU A 252 -21.79 15.42 -21.85
N PHE A 253 -21.29 16.47 -22.50
CA PHE A 253 -20.30 17.37 -21.92
C PHE A 253 -20.76 17.93 -20.57
N ASN A 254 -21.98 18.47 -20.51
CA ASN A 254 -22.55 19.01 -19.29
C ASN A 254 -22.76 17.94 -18.20
N SER A 255 -23.12 16.72 -18.58
CA SER A 255 -23.32 15.61 -17.65
C SER A 255 -22.00 15.13 -17.05
N LEU A 256 -20.94 15.02 -17.85
CA LEU A 256 -19.60 14.66 -17.39
C LEU A 256 -18.99 15.77 -16.52
N THR A 257 -19.08 17.03 -16.96
CA THR A 257 -18.55 18.17 -16.20
C THR A 257 -19.30 18.47 -14.90
N LYS A 258 -20.55 18.02 -14.77
CA LYS A 258 -21.32 18.05 -13.52
C LYS A 258 -21.26 16.74 -12.73
N ARG A 259 -20.46 15.76 -13.17
CA ARG A 259 -20.35 14.41 -12.58
C ARG A 259 -21.67 13.64 -12.45
N LYS A 260 -22.67 13.98 -13.27
CA LYS A 260 -23.96 13.28 -13.32
C LYS A 260 -23.87 11.94 -14.04
N LYS A 261 -22.92 11.80 -14.97
CA LYS A 261 -22.60 10.56 -15.67
C LYS A 261 -21.23 10.07 -15.23
N LYS A 262 -21.14 8.79 -14.86
CA LYS A 262 -19.85 8.13 -14.57
C LYS A 262 -19.10 7.86 -15.87
N LEU A 263 -17.77 7.86 -15.80
CA LEU A 263 -16.91 7.52 -16.92
C LEU A 263 -16.99 6.01 -17.18
N ASP A 264 -17.46 5.62 -18.37
CA ASP A 264 -17.41 4.24 -18.82
C ASP A 264 -16.05 3.90 -19.46
N ILE A 265 -15.81 2.61 -19.73
CA ILE A 265 -14.53 2.13 -20.27
C ILE A 265 -14.23 2.71 -21.67
N LYS A 266 -15.26 2.97 -22.49
CA LYS A 266 -15.05 3.53 -23.85
C LYS A 266 -14.60 4.98 -23.75
N LEU A 267 -15.28 5.78 -22.91
CA LEU A 267 -14.90 7.16 -22.63
C LEU A 267 -13.53 7.25 -21.97
N LEU A 268 -13.22 6.36 -21.02
CA LEU A 268 -11.90 6.33 -20.38
C LEU A 268 -10.78 6.16 -21.40
N LYS A 269 -10.93 5.26 -22.38
CA LYS A 269 -9.94 5.10 -23.46
C LYS A 269 -9.71 6.40 -24.23
N LYS A 270 -10.79 7.11 -24.59
CA LYS A 270 -10.71 8.38 -25.31
C LYS A 270 -10.13 9.53 -24.49
N PHE A 271 -10.38 9.53 -23.18
CA PHE A 271 -9.75 10.52 -22.29
C PHE A 271 -8.21 10.40 -22.26
N ARG A 272 -7.65 9.19 -22.46
CA ARG A 272 -6.18 9.01 -22.51
C ARG A 272 -5.52 9.70 -23.70
N GLU A 273 -6.28 9.97 -24.76
CA GLU A 273 -5.83 10.60 -26.01
C GLU A 273 -5.86 12.14 -25.92
N LEU A 274 -6.22 12.72 -24.77
CA LEU A 274 -6.32 14.16 -24.60
C LEU A 274 -4.95 14.82 -24.43
N GLU A 275 -4.74 15.93 -25.14
CA GLU A 275 -3.45 16.62 -25.26
C GLU A 275 -2.98 17.13 -23.90
N ILE A 276 -3.89 17.59 -23.03
CA ILE A 276 -3.52 18.06 -21.69
C ILE A 276 -2.91 16.99 -20.79
N LEU A 277 -3.08 15.70 -21.10
CA LEU A 277 -2.55 14.60 -20.29
C LEU A 277 -1.18 14.14 -20.75
N GLU A 278 -0.72 14.57 -21.93
CA GLU A 278 0.59 14.19 -22.45
C GLU A 278 1.72 14.82 -21.61
N GLU A 279 2.74 14.02 -21.30
CA GLU A 279 3.86 14.42 -20.44
C GLU A 279 4.60 15.65 -21.00
N ASN A 280 4.83 15.66 -22.31
CA ASN A 280 5.57 16.70 -23.01
C ASN A 280 4.91 18.09 -22.96
N ASN A 281 3.61 18.16 -22.67
CA ASN A 281 2.87 19.42 -22.69
C ASN A 281 2.97 20.21 -21.38
N ASN A 282 3.65 19.66 -20.35
CA ASN A 282 3.95 20.31 -19.07
C ASN A 282 2.74 21.05 -18.46
N THR A 283 1.55 20.47 -18.58
CA THR A 283 0.33 21.04 -18.01
C THR A 283 0.25 20.73 -16.53
N SER A 284 -0.63 21.42 -15.80
CA SER A 284 -0.91 21.03 -14.42
C SER A 284 -1.44 19.59 -14.30
N HIS A 285 -2.02 19.02 -15.35
CA HIS A 285 -2.48 17.64 -15.35
C HIS A 285 -1.31 16.67 -15.50
N SER A 286 -0.42 16.89 -16.48
CA SER A 286 0.74 16.00 -16.70
C SER A 286 1.69 16.01 -15.50
N GLN A 287 1.95 17.17 -14.89
CA GLN A 287 2.74 17.28 -13.66
C GLN A 287 2.10 16.52 -12.48
N ASN A 288 0.77 16.48 -12.38
CA ASN A 288 0.10 15.74 -11.32
C ASN A 288 0.11 14.23 -11.58
N ILE A 289 0.03 13.80 -12.85
CA ILE A 289 0.22 12.39 -13.23
C ILE A 289 1.63 11.94 -12.88
N GLU A 290 2.65 12.73 -13.19
CA GLU A 290 4.05 12.45 -12.84
C GLU A 290 4.23 12.34 -11.30
N LYS A 291 3.65 13.27 -10.53
CA LYS A 291 3.64 13.17 -9.06
C LYS A 291 2.97 11.88 -8.57
N LEU A 292 1.88 11.44 -9.19
CA LEU A 292 1.21 10.18 -8.85
C LEU A 292 2.07 8.95 -9.21
N LYS A 293 2.82 9.00 -10.31
CA LYS A 293 3.79 7.96 -10.67
C LYS A 293 4.87 7.87 -9.60
N HIS A 294 5.44 9.01 -9.20
CA HIS A 294 6.39 9.09 -8.10
C HIS A 294 5.82 8.53 -6.80
N ILE A 295 4.60 8.92 -6.40
CA ILE A 295 3.94 8.33 -5.22
C ILE A 295 3.84 6.81 -5.32
N ARG A 296 3.47 6.28 -6.50
CA ARG A 296 3.39 4.82 -6.69
C ARG A 296 4.76 4.15 -6.56
N LEU A 297 5.81 4.70 -7.17
CA LEU A 297 7.17 4.17 -7.07
C LEU A 297 7.65 4.15 -5.61
N ALA A 298 7.39 5.23 -4.87
CA ALA A 298 7.68 5.34 -3.45
C ALA A 298 6.96 4.26 -2.63
N LEU A 299 5.66 4.05 -2.89
CA LEU A 299 4.89 3.00 -2.24
C LEU A 299 5.43 1.61 -2.59
N GLN A 300 5.81 1.36 -3.84
CA GLN A 300 6.37 0.07 -4.27
C GLN A 300 7.68 -0.21 -3.57
N MET A 301 8.56 0.78 -3.44
CA MET A 301 9.82 0.61 -2.75
C MET A 301 9.61 0.30 -1.27
N GLY A 302 8.72 1.04 -0.61
CA GLY A 302 8.36 0.76 0.76
C GLY A 302 7.71 -0.62 0.91
N ALA A 303 6.83 -1.03 -0.01
CA ALA A 303 6.15 -2.32 0.04
C ALA A 303 7.14 -3.48 -0.06
N LEU A 304 8.14 -3.35 -0.92
CA LEU A 304 9.20 -4.34 -1.08
C LEU A 304 10.00 -4.50 0.22
N VAL A 305 10.46 -3.40 0.81
CA VAL A 305 11.21 -3.46 2.09
C VAL A 305 10.33 -3.99 3.22
N PHE A 306 9.06 -3.58 3.26
CA PHE A 306 8.11 -4.05 4.26
C PHE A 306 7.84 -5.56 4.16
N GLN A 307 7.81 -6.12 2.95
CA GLN A 307 7.57 -7.54 2.71
C GLN A 307 8.80 -8.40 3.00
N LYS A 308 9.99 -7.98 2.55
CA LYS A 308 11.21 -8.80 2.66
C LYS A 308 11.91 -8.64 4.01
N PHE A 309 12.23 -7.39 4.39
CA PHE A 309 13.04 -7.12 5.59
C PHE A 309 12.55 -5.88 6.34
N PRO A 310 11.37 -5.95 6.99
CA PRO A 310 10.79 -4.80 7.66
C PRO A 310 11.69 -4.26 8.78
N HIS A 311 12.45 -5.12 9.47
CA HIS A 311 13.40 -4.70 10.51
C HIS A 311 14.57 -3.85 9.98
N LEU A 312 14.95 -4.01 8.70
CA LEU A 312 16.02 -3.25 8.07
C LEU A 312 15.57 -1.87 7.56
N SER A 313 14.27 -1.56 7.61
CA SER A 313 13.71 -0.32 7.04
C SER A 313 14.40 0.93 7.59
N THR A 314 14.68 0.95 8.90
CA THR A 314 15.35 2.07 9.57
C THR A 314 16.79 2.23 9.07
N GLY A 315 17.53 1.12 8.97
CA GLY A 315 18.92 1.09 8.51
C GLY A 315 19.05 1.56 7.07
N ILE A 316 18.24 1.00 6.16
CA ILE A 316 18.19 1.38 4.74
C ILE A 316 17.82 2.86 4.60
N ARG A 317 16.79 3.33 5.32
CA ARG A 317 16.36 4.73 5.31
C ARG A 317 17.49 5.67 5.70
N ASN A 318 18.26 5.34 6.73
CA ASN A 318 19.38 6.16 7.19
C ASN A 318 20.55 6.13 6.20
N ALA A 319 20.86 4.96 5.62
CA ALA A 319 21.86 4.83 4.58
C ALA A 319 21.56 5.73 3.38
N MET A 320 20.31 5.78 2.94
CA MET A 320 19.88 6.69 1.87
C MET A 320 20.04 8.16 2.23
N LYS A 321 19.60 8.57 3.43
CA LYS A 321 19.74 9.97 3.89
C LYS A 321 21.20 10.40 3.91
N ASN A 322 22.10 9.51 4.34
CA ASN A 322 23.53 9.80 4.34
C ASN A 322 24.08 9.89 2.91
N ALA A 323 23.62 9.02 2.01
CA ALA A 323 24.06 9.02 0.62
C ALA A 323 23.65 10.27 -0.16
N SER A 324 22.51 10.88 0.18
CA SER A 324 22.04 12.13 -0.45
C SER A 324 23.01 13.32 -0.29
N ILE A 325 24.01 13.22 0.59
CA ILE A 325 25.03 14.26 0.78
C ILE A 325 26.05 14.27 -0.39
N GLU A 326 26.28 13.12 -1.02
CA GLU A 326 27.36 12.95 -2.02
C GLU A 326 26.92 13.32 -3.45
N GLY A 327 25.64 13.63 -3.68
CA GLY A 327 25.10 14.08 -4.97
C GLY A 327 23.94 13.22 -5.47
N ASP A 328 23.76 13.19 -6.80
CA ASP A 328 22.64 12.54 -7.49
C ASP A 328 23.11 11.38 -8.41
N GLY A 329 22.16 10.57 -8.90
CA GLY A 329 22.42 9.53 -9.90
C GLY A 329 23.51 8.53 -9.49
N ALA A 330 24.51 8.33 -10.36
CA ALA A 330 25.55 7.33 -10.11
C ALA A 330 26.42 7.63 -8.86
N SER A 331 26.64 8.90 -8.52
CA SER A 331 27.39 9.27 -7.31
C SER A 331 26.60 8.91 -6.05
N TYR A 332 25.30 9.24 -6.05
CA TYR A 332 24.36 8.83 -5.02
C TYR A 332 24.36 7.30 -4.82
N LEU A 333 24.23 6.55 -5.92
CA LEU A 333 24.15 5.09 -5.88
C LEU A 333 25.43 4.44 -5.32
N LYS A 334 26.61 4.97 -5.69
CA LYS A 334 27.90 4.49 -5.16
C LYS A 334 28.01 4.72 -3.66
N GLU A 335 27.62 5.90 -3.18
CA GLU A 335 27.62 6.17 -1.76
C GLU A 335 26.56 5.35 -1.02
N PHE A 336 25.37 5.18 -1.62
CA PHE A 336 24.31 4.36 -1.04
C PHE A 336 24.75 2.91 -0.87
N SER A 337 25.42 2.33 -1.87
CA SER A 337 26.06 1.01 -1.76
C SER A 337 27.06 0.96 -0.59
N ARG A 338 27.90 1.98 -0.41
CA ARG A 338 28.84 2.05 0.72
C ARG A 338 28.11 2.10 2.05
N GLN A 339 27.07 2.92 2.18
CA GLN A 339 26.26 3.04 3.39
C GLN A 339 25.51 1.74 3.71
N LEU A 340 24.99 1.04 2.70
CA LEU A 340 24.34 -0.27 2.89
C LEU A 340 25.32 -1.30 3.44
N ASN A 341 26.57 -1.35 2.97
CA ASN A 341 27.59 -2.23 3.55
C ASN A 341 27.88 -1.92 5.03
N ILE A 342 27.83 -0.64 5.44
CA ILE A 342 27.99 -0.26 6.85
C ILE A 342 26.81 -0.77 7.68
N VAL A 343 25.58 -0.69 7.14
CA VAL A 343 24.40 -1.24 7.82
C VAL A 343 24.51 -2.76 7.90
N ALA A 344 24.86 -3.42 6.79
CA ALA A 344 25.04 -4.87 6.72
C ALA A 344 26.03 -5.38 7.79
N PHE A 345 27.17 -4.71 7.94
CA PHE A 345 28.16 -5.06 8.96
C PHE A 345 27.59 -4.97 10.39
N LYS A 346 26.76 -3.97 10.68
CA LYS A 346 26.13 -3.84 12.00
C LYS A 346 25.10 -4.93 12.25
N GLU A 347 24.28 -5.24 11.25
CA GLU A 347 23.31 -6.34 11.35
C GLU A 347 24.03 -7.67 11.54
N MET A 348 25.14 -7.90 10.85
CA MET A 348 25.96 -9.11 11.01
C MET A 348 26.44 -9.27 12.46
N GLN A 349 26.87 -8.17 13.11
CA GLN A 349 27.28 -8.21 14.51
C GLN A 349 26.14 -8.60 15.46
N GLU A 350 24.93 -8.09 15.22
CA GLU A 350 23.74 -8.45 16.00
C GLU A 350 23.33 -9.90 15.75
N GLU A 351 23.36 -10.34 14.50
CA GLU A 351 23.03 -11.72 14.11
C GLU A 351 24.02 -12.74 14.69
N ASP A 352 25.32 -12.44 14.69
CA ASP A 352 26.35 -13.26 15.31
C ASP A 352 26.15 -13.37 16.84
N ASN A 353 25.75 -12.28 17.50
CA ASN A 353 25.43 -12.28 18.93
C ASN A 353 24.22 -13.19 19.21
N ILE A 354 23.14 -13.07 18.42
CA ILE A 354 21.94 -13.90 18.55
C ILE A 354 22.28 -15.38 18.33
N GLN A 355 23.08 -15.69 17.31
CA GLN A 355 23.54 -17.07 17.08
C GLN A 355 24.32 -17.63 18.27
N ALA A 356 25.20 -16.81 18.86
CA ALA A 356 25.99 -17.21 20.02
C ALA A 356 25.08 -17.50 21.24
N GLU A 357 24.08 -16.65 21.49
CA GLU A 357 23.08 -16.86 22.55
C GLU A 357 22.29 -18.15 22.32
N VAL A 358 21.76 -18.37 21.11
CA VAL A 358 21.01 -19.59 20.75
C VAL A 358 21.86 -20.85 20.89
N ALA A 359 23.13 -20.79 20.46
CA ALA A 359 24.06 -21.91 20.61
C ALA A 359 24.36 -22.21 22.09
N GLN A 360 24.48 -21.17 22.91
CA GLN A 360 24.69 -21.29 24.35
C GLN A 360 23.45 -21.86 25.05
N GLU A 361 22.25 -21.37 24.75
CA GLU A 361 20.99 -21.92 25.26
C GLU A 361 20.83 -23.40 24.89
N LYS A 362 21.11 -23.77 23.64
CA LYS A 362 21.06 -25.15 23.19
C LYS A 362 22.06 -26.02 23.96
N TYR A 363 23.29 -25.55 24.14
CA TYR A 363 24.29 -26.25 24.93
C TYR A 363 23.82 -26.46 26.38
N TYR A 364 23.21 -25.45 27.00
CA TYR A 364 22.64 -25.58 28.35
C TYR A 364 21.50 -26.60 28.38
N ASN A 365 20.54 -26.53 27.46
CA ASN A 365 19.42 -27.48 27.41
C ASN A 365 19.88 -28.93 27.18
N ASP A 366 20.86 -29.14 26.29
CA ASP A 366 21.37 -30.48 25.97
C ASP A 366 22.25 -31.07 27.09
N ASN A 367 22.82 -30.24 27.98
CA ASN A 367 23.75 -30.66 29.03
C ASN A 367 23.27 -30.33 30.46
N MET A 368 22.03 -29.87 30.63
CA MET A 368 21.45 -29.58 31.95
C MET A 368 21.38 -30.88 32.76
N SER A 369 21.98 -30.89 33.95
CA SER A 369 21.89 -32.04 34.85
C SER A 369 20.48 -32.15 35.44
N ASN A 370 20.07 -33.35 35.85
CA ASN A 370 18.77 -33.56 36.50
C ASN A 370 18.57 -32.68 37.74
N ASP A 371 19.65 -32.42 38.49
CA ASP A 371 19.61 -31.57 39.68
C ASP A 371 19.36 -30.08 39.30
N GLU A 372 19.92 -29.60 38.18
CA GLU A 372 19.67 -28.25 37.66
C GLU A 372 18.24 -28.12 37.11
N TYR A 373 17.73 -29.15 36.45
CA TYR A 373 16.35 -29.21 35.95
C TYR A 373 15.33 -29.14 37.10
N ASP A 374 15.53 -29.96 38.14
CA ASP A 374 14.66 -29.97 39.33
C ASP A 374 14.71 -28.62 40.09
N MET A 375 15.89 -28.00 40.17
CA MET A 375 16.08 -26.69 40.81
C MET A 375 15.39 -25.56 40.05
N ALA A 376 15.47 -25.55 38.72
CA ALA A 376 14.84 -24.52 37.89
C ALA A 376 13.30 -24.67 37.85
N LYS A 377 12.78 -25.90 37.91
CA LYS A 377 11.35 -26.18 38.12
C LYS A 377 10.86 -25.71 39.49
N LEU A 378 11.66 -25.90 40.54
CA LEU A 378 11.39 -25.37 41.89
C LEU A 378 11.36 -23.83 41.93
N LEU A 379 12.11 -23.17 41.05
CA LEU A 379 12.13 -21.71 40.91
C LEU A 379 11.02 -21.16 40.00
N GLY A 380 10.17 -22.02 39.42
CA GLY A 380 9.01 -21.62 38.63
C GLY A 380 9.32 -21.27 37.18
N PHE A 381 10.48 -21.67 36.65
CA PHE A 381 10.77 -21.59 35.22
C PHE A 381 10.05 -22.72 34.47
N ASP A 382 9.44 -22.40 33.33
CA ASP A 382 8.85 -23.37 32.41
C ASP A 382 9.94 -23.78 31.41
N ILE A 383 10.57 -24.93 31.66
CA ILE A 383 11.77 -25.46 30.95
C ILE A 383 11.49 -26.81 30.32
#